data_AF-A0A914Y5H7-F1
#
_entry.id   AF-A0A914Y5H7-F1
#
_cell.length_a   1.000
_cell.length_b   1.000
_cell.length_c   1.000
_cell.angle_alpha   90.00
_cell.angle_beta   90.00
_cell.angle_gamma   90.00
#
_symmetry.space_group_name_H-M   'P 1'
#
loop_
_entity.id
_entity.type
_entity.pdbx_description
1 polymer ?
#
loop_
_entity_poly.entity_id
_entity_poly.type
_entity_poly.pdbx_seq_one_letter_code
_entity_poly.pdbx_strand_id
1 'polypeptide(L)'
;MLHLIEQQRFKSVENLWINFWSGNRSGSLTQEQMFNLVTLPEIYNTIDKMDQLFYQAAVDLLMPNVFAPLSNMKYLTAIRNFVKQIVPTYKKALEKAPAEFLKIKVTAGKAFAHRMKRYTAIHHLSDAARAVLSHPKQVETMYNEFCQIDVASIQEQAGWVCECDPLLFNSIFNAFKENLKAARELEAWAEWMEAIVDQVLAKYHDQPLHVQI
;
A
#
# COMPACT_ATOMS: atom_id res chain seq x y z
N MET A 1 -15.64 -13.94 -6.95
CA MET A 1 -14.52 -13.97 -5.97
C MET A 1 -14.43 -12.66 -5.18
N LEU A 2 -14.49 -11.48 -5.82
CA LEU A 2 -14.52 -10.19 -5.13
C LEU A 2 -15.63 -10.07 -4.07
N HIS A 3 -16.84 -10.56 -4.36
CA HIS A 3 -17.92 -10.61 -3.36
C HIS A 3 -17.57 -11.41 -2.09
N LEU A 4 -16.71 -12.43 -2.18
CA LEU A 4 -16.24 -13.16 -0.98
C LEU A 4 -15.21 -12.35 -0.20
N ILE A 5 -14.41 -11.51 -0.88
CA ILE A 5 -13.50 -10.57 -0.23
C ILE A 5 -14.31 -9.51 0.51
N GLU A 6 -15.37 -8.97 -0.11
CA GLU A 6 -16.31 -8.02 0.50
C GLU A 6 -16.90 -8.56 1.81
N GLN A 7 -17.35 -9.81 1.78
CA GLN A 7 -17.89 -10.52 2.93
C GLN A 7 -16.82 -11.03 3.91
N GLN A 8 -15.54 -10.71 3.68
CA GLN A 8 -14.41 -11.14 4.52
C GLN A 8 -14.27 -12.67 4.61
N ARG A 9 -14.80 -13.41 3.64
CA ARG A 9 -14.73 -14.87 3.53
C ARG A 9 -13.41 -15.30 2.89
N PHE A 10 -12.30 -14.84 3.45
CA PHE A 10 -10.96 -15.04 2.92
C PHE A 10 -10.59 -16.51 2.72
N LYS A 11 -11.01 -17.39 3.65
CA LYS A 11 -10.74 -18.82 3.51
C LYS A 11 -11.46 -19.44 2.30
N SER A 12 -12.65 -18.95 1.98
CA SER A 12 -13.39 -19.38 0.80
C SER A 12 -12.67 -18.94 -0.49
N VAL A 13 -12.05 -17.76 -0.50
CA VAL A 13 -11.22 -17.30 -1.63
C VAL A 13 -10.01 -18.22 -1.83
N GLU A 14 -9.28 -18.55 -0.76
CA GLU A 14 -8.14 -19.48 -0.82
C GLU A 14 -8.56 -20.86 -1.37
N ASN A 15 -9.66 -21.40 -0.87
CA ASN A 15 -10.20 -22.68 -1.32
C ASN A 15 -10.63 -22.65 -2.80
N LEU A 16 -11.18 -21.53 -3.27
CA LEU A 16 -11.54 -21.37 -4.68
C LEU A 16 -10.31 -21.41 -5.59
N TRP A 17 -9.19 -20.78 -5.20
CA TRP A 17 -7.95 -20.87 -5.96
C TRP A 17 -7.43 -22.31 -6.01
N ILE A 18 -7.37 -23.00 -4.87
CA ILE A 18 -6.92 -24.40 -4.81
C ILE A 18 -7.80 -25.29 -5.69
N ASN A 19 -9.13 -25.17 -5.56
CA ASN A 19 -10.08 -26.00 -6.30
C ASN A 19 -10.12 -25.68 -7.80
N PHE A 20 -9.82 -24.44 -8.19
CA PHE A 20 -9.72 -24.07 -9.59
C PHE A 20 -8.52 -24.74 -10.24
N TRP A 21 -7.33 -24.58 -9.65
CA TRP A 21 -6.08 -25.10 -10.22
C TRP A 21 -5.88 -26.61 -10.03
N SER A 22 -6.66 -27.26 -9.15
CA SER A 22 -6.64 -28.72 -9.02
C SER A 22 -7.33 -29.44 -10.18
N GLY A 23 -8.13 -28.75 -11.00
CA GLY A 23 -8.85 -29.37 -12.14
C GLY A 23 -9.93 -30.37 -11.72
N ASN A 24 -10.32 -30.40 -10.45
CA ASN A 24 -11.26 -31.38 -9.89
C ASN A 24 -12.74 -30.99 -10.08
N ARG A 25 -13.09 -30.32 -11.18
CA ARG A 25 -14.48 -29.94 -11.49
C ARG A 25 -15.01 -30.77 -12.65
N SER A 26 -16.16 -31.41 -12.44
CA SER A 26 -16.83 -32.18 -13.48
C SER A 26 -17.21 -31.27 -14.66
N GLY A 27 -16.84 -31.67 -15.88
CA GLY A 27 -17.13 -30.92 -17.10
C GLY A 27 -16.18 -29.74 -17.39
N SER A 28 -15.08 -29.58 -16.64
CA SER A 28 -14.03 -28.60 -16.94
C SER A 28 -12.74 -29.25 -17.46
N LEU A 29 -11.81 -28.42 -17.89
CA LEU A 29 -10.45 -28.83 -18.22
C LEU A 29 -9.78 -29.56 -17.04
N THR A 30 -9.00 -30.59 -17.35
CA THR A 30 -8.15 -31.26 -16.36
C THR A 30 -7.01 -30.33 -15.92
N GLN A 31 -6.37 -30.64 -14.79
CA GLN A 31 -5.20 -29.89 -14.30
C GLN A 31 -4.09 -29.82 -15.35
N GLU A 32 -3.80 -30.94 -16.01
CA GLU A 32 -2.79 -31.02 -17.06
C GLU A 32 -3.14 -30.15 -18.27
N GLN A 33 -4.39 -30.19 -18.73
CA GLN A 33 -4.85 -29.35 -19.83
C GLN A 33 -4.73 -27.86 -19.50
N MET A 34 -5.13 -27.45 -18.28
CA MET A 34 -4.96 -26.06 -17.83
C MET A 34 -3.48 -25.66 -17.78
N PHE A 35 -2.61 -26.52 -17.26
CA PHE A 35 -1.19 -26.24 -17.15
C PHE A 35 -0.48 -26.21 -18.51
N ASN A 36 -0.95 -26.96 -19.50
CA ASN A 36 -0.50 -26.83 -20.88
C ASN A 36 -0.95 -25.48 -21.48
N LEU A 37 -2.19 -25.06 -21.23
CA LEU A 37 -2.69 -23.77 -21.75
C LEU A 37 -1.93 -22.56 -21.21
N VAL A 38 -1.53 -22.56 -19.93
CA VAL A 38 -0.77 -21.43 -19.36
C VAL A 38 0.68 -21.35 -19.85
N THR A 39 1.13 -22.30 -20.67
CA THR A 39 2.41 -22.15 -21.41
C THR A 39 2.29 -21.22 -22.62
N LEU A 40 1.07 -21.00 -23.11
CA LEU A 40 0.81 -20.12 -24.24
C LEU A 40 0.91 -18.64 -23.80
N PRO A 41 1.70 -17.82 -24.51
CA PRO A 41 1.93 -16.43 -24.11
C PRO A 41 0.69 -15.60 -23.89
N GLU A 42 -0.29 -15.74 -24.77
CA GLU A 42 -1.54 -14.99 -24.75
C GLU A 42 -2.38 -15.34 -23.51
N ILE A 43 -2.37 -16.63 -23.11
CA ILE A 43 -3.12 -17.12 -21.97
C ILE A 43 -2.50 -16.63 -20.67
N TYR A 44 -1.18 -16.81 -20.49
CA TYR A 44 -0.55 -16.35 -19.24
C TYR A 44 -0.62 -14.82 -19.12
N ASN A 45 -0.40 -14.07 -20.20
CA ASN A 45 -0.50 -12.61 -20.19
C ASN A 45 -1.92 -12.15 -19.83
N THR A 46 -2.94 -12.85 -20.31
CA THR A 46 -4.33 -12.58 -19.94
C THR A 46 -4.56 -12.85 -18.46
N ILE A 47 -4.06 -13.98 -17.93
CA ILE A 47 -4.18 -14.31 -16.51
C ILE A 47 -3.47 -13.29 -15.63
N ASP A 48 -2.26 -12.85 -16.00
CA ASP A 48 -1.51 -11.84 -15.24
C ASP A 48 -2.26 -10.50 -15.17
N LYS A 49 -2.82 -10.04 -16.30
CA LYS A 49 -3.69 -8.85 -16.33
C LYS A 49 -4.92 -9.02 -15.43
N MET A 50 -5.56 -10.18 -15.46
CA MET A 50 -6.73 -10.46 -14.61
C MET A 50 -6.37 -10.49 -13.12
N ASP A 51 -5.20 -11.02 -12.77
CA ASP A 51 -4.66 -10.99 -11.41
C ASP A 51 -4.44 -9.54 -10.95
N GLN A 52 -3.79 -8.72 -11.77
CA GLN A 52 -3.55 -7.30 -11.45
C GLN A 52 -4.87 -6.54 -11.21
N LEU A 53 -5.86 -6.72 -12.10
CA LEU A 53 -7.18 -6.12 -11.95
C LEU A 53 -7.90 -6.61 -10.70
N PHE A 54 -7.85 -7.91 -10.43
CA PHE A 54 -8.45 -8.50 -9.24
C PHE A 54 -7.82 -7.97 -7.96
N TYR A 55 -6.49 -7.90 -7.89
CA TYR A 55 -5.77 -7.37 -6.74
C TYR A 55 -6.06 -5.89 -6.52
N GLN A 56 -6.10 -5.10 -7.59
CA GLN A 56 -6.48 -3.69 -7.50
C GLN A 56 -7.89 -3.54 -6.93
N ALA A 57 -8.87 -4.24 -7.49
CA ALA A 57 -10.25 -4.22 -6.97
C ALA A 57 -10.33 -4.72 -5.52
N ALA A 58 -9.52 -5.71 -5.12
CA ALA A 58 -9.45 -6.17 -3.74
C ALA A 58 -8.84 -5.12 -2.79
N VAL A 59 -7.84 -4.35 -3.23
CA VAL A 59 -7.29 -3.21 -2.47
C VAL A 59 -8.39 -2.18 -2.23
N ASP A 60 -9.06 -1.76 -3.31
CA ASP A 60 -10.06 -0.69 -3.26
C ASP A 60 -11.26 -1.07 -2.40
N LEU A 61 -11.66 -2.34 -2.42
CA LEU A 61 -12.73 -2.89 -1.60
C LEU A 61 -12.34 -3.00 -0.12
N LEU A 62 -11.13 -3.49 0.16
CA LEU A 62 -10.70 -3.78 1.53
C LEU A 62 -10.22 -2.54 2.28
N MET A 63 -9.58 -1.60 1.57
CA MET A 63 -8.95 -0.40 2.11
C MET A 63 -9.28 0.84 1.24
N PRO A 64 -10.57 1.19 1.10
CA PRO A 64 -11.00 2.30 0.22
C PRO A 64 -10.45 3.66 0.67
N ASN A 65 -10.23 3.85 1.97
CA ASN A 65 -9.59 5.02 2.52
C ASN A 65 -8.66 4.57 3.66
N VAL A 66 -7.35 4.67 3.45
CA VAL A 66 -6.35 4.29 4.44
C VAL A 66 -6.40 5.17 5.69
N PHE A 67 -6.88 6.41 5.53
CA PHE A 67 -7.06 7.34 6.63
C PHE A 67 -8.36 7.03 7.36
N ALA A 68 -9.50 6.80 6.70
CA ALA A 68 -10.80 6.66 7.37
C ALA A 68 -10.75 5.84 8.68
N PRO A 69 -11.23 6.34 9.83
CA PRO A 69 -11.15 5.63 11.11
C PRO A 69 -11.82 4.25 11.01
N LEU A 70 -11.05 3.15 11.11
CA LEU A 70 -11.64 1.82 11.15
C LEU A 70 -11.78 1.40 12.61
N SER A 71 -13.01 1.35 13.09
CA SER A 71 -13.36 0.91 14.44
C SER A 71 -13.08 -0.59 14.69
N ASN A 72 -12.51 -1.33 13.73
CA ASN A 72 -12.44 -2.79 13.77
C ASN A 72 -11.02 -3.36 13.58
N MET A 73 -10.26 -3.42 14.67
CA MET A 73 -8.94 -4.08 14.70
C MET A 73 -8.99 -5.56 14.28
N LYS A 74 -10.13 -6.25 14.45
CA LYS A 74 -10.31 -7.64 13.98
C LYS A 74 -10.31 -7.70 12.46
N TYR A 75 -10.90 -6.72 11.79
CA TYR A 75 -10.91 -6.61 10.33
C TYR A 75 -9.50 -6.48 9.74
N LEU A 76 -8.70 -5.55 10.25
CA LEU A 76 -7.31 -5.37 9.83
C LEU A 76 -6.46 -6.62 10.08
N THR A 77 -6.73 -7.32 11.18
CA THR A 77 -6.06 -8.58 11.49
C THR A 77 -6.45 -9.69 10.51
N ALA A 78 -7.73 -9.77 10.13
CA ALA A 78 -8.22 -10.71 9.14
C ALA A 78 -7.58 -10.44 7.75
N ILE A 79 -7.52 -9.17 7.33
CA ILE A 79 -6.81 -8.77 6.10
C ILE A 79 -5.34 -9.20 6.15
N ARG A 80 -4.62 -8.85 7.23
CA ARG A 80 -3.19 -9.22 7.39
C ARG A 80 -2.97 -10.73 7.32
N ASN A 81 -3.88 -11.52 7.89
CA ASN A 81 -3.80 -12.97 7.83
C ASN A 81 -4.09 -13.49 6.42
N PHE A 82 -5.13 -13.00 5.76
CA PHE A 82 -5.43 -13.34 4.37
C PHE A 82 -4.24 -13.10 3.44
N VAL A 83 -3.65 -11.89 3.48
CA VAL A 83 -2.54 -11.57 2.58
C VAL A 83 -1.27 -12.37 2.86
N LYS A 84 -1.08 -12.83 4.11
CA LYS A 84 0.00 -13.78 4.46
C LYS A 84 -0.21 -15.16 3.83
N GLN A 85 -1.46 -15.58 3.62
CA GLN A 85 -1.79 -16.90 3.09
C GLN A 85 -1.78 -16.97 1.55
N ILE A 86 -1.71 -15.84 0.84
CA ILE A 86 -1.76 -15.82 -0.64
C ILE A 86 -0.62 -16.63 -1.27
N VAL A 87 0.63 -16.35 -0.88
CA VAL A 87 1.80 -17.05 -1.46
C VAL A 87 1.79 -18.55 -1.12
N PRO A 88 1.58 -18.98 0.14
CA PRO A 88 1.39 -20.40 0.46
C PRO A 88 0.27 -21.06 -0.35
N THR A 89 -0.86 -20.36 -0.52
CA THR A 89 -2.00 -20.85 -1.28
C THR A 89 -1.65 -21.05 -2.75
N TYR A 90 -0.94 -20.12 -3.39
CA TYR A 90 -0.49 -20.32 -4.76
C TYR A 90 0.51 -21.45 -4.91
N LYS A 91 1.51 -21.55 -4.02
CA LYS A 91 2.46 -22.66 -4.06
C LYS A 91 1.76 -24.02 -3.96
N LYS A 92 0.73 -24.12 -3.13
CA LYS A 92 -0.09 -25.33 -3.00
C LYS A 92 -0.97 -25.58 -4.23
N ALA A 93 -1.67 -24.56 -4.71
CA ALA A 93 -2.61 -24.69 -5.82
C ALA A 93 -1.91 -24.99 -7.17
N LEU A 94 -0.68 -24.50 -7.32
CA LEU A 94 0.10 -24.54 -8.56
C LEU A 94 1.36 -25.41 -8.42
N GLU A 95 1.37 -26.37 -7.50
CA GLU A 95 2.55 -27.21 -7.21
C GLU A 95 3.12 -27.91 -8.45
N LYS A 96 2.23 -28.34 -9.36
CA LYS A 96 2.61 -29.03 -10.62
C LYS A 96 2.57 -28.11 -11.86
N ALA A 97 2.38 -26.81 -11.68
CA ALA A 97 2.34 -25.87 -12.80
C ALA A 97 3.74 -25.61 -13.37
N PRO A 98 3.85 -25.13 -14.62
CA PRO A 98 5.13 -24.67 -15.18
C PRO A 98 5.79 -23.64 -14.26
N ALA A 99 7.11 -23.78 -14.04
CA ALA A 99 7.84 -23.00 -13.04
C ALA A 99 7.75 -21.48 -13.28
N GLU A 100 7.82 -21.04 -14.54
CA GLU A 100 7.72 -19.62 -14.88
C GLU A 100 6.32 -19.05 -14.56
N PHE A 101 5.27 -19.82 -14.82
CA PHE A 101 3.89 -19.43 -14.47
C PHE A 101 3.72 -19.30 -12.95
N LEU A 102 4.22 -20.27 -12.18
CA LEU A 102 4.21 -20.20 -10.72
C LEU A 102 4.96 -18.96 -10.22
N LYS A 103 6.13 -18.66 -10.79
CA LYS A 103 6.96 -17.50 -10.42
C LYS A 103 6.21 -16.18 -10.64
N ILE A 104 5.51 -16.02 -11.76
CA ILE A 104 4.70 -14.83 -12.06
C ILE A 104 3.57 -14.69 -11.02
N LYS A 105 2.78 -15.74 -10.81
CA LYS A 105 1.66 -15.75 -9.84
C LYS A 105 2.14 -15.41 -8.42
N VAL A 106 3.26 -15.98 -7.99
CA VAL A 106 3.86 -15.70 -6.69
C VAL A 106 4.37 -14.25 -6.62
N THR A 107 4.96 -13.72 -7.68
CA THR A 107 5.46 -12.34 -7.73
C THR A 107 4.31 -11.34 -7.63
N ALA A 108 3.25 -11.51 -8.42
CA ALA A 108 2.05 -10.68 -8.35
C ALA A 108 1.38 -10.76 -6.97
N GLY A 109 1.23 -11.98 -6.43
CA GLY A 109 0.69 -12.20 -5.09
C GLY A 109 1.53 -11.55 -3.97
N LYS A 110 2.87 -11.58 -4.09
CA LYS A 110 3.77 -10.86 -3.18
C LYS A 110 3.58 -9.34 -3.29
N ALA A 111 3.52 -8.79 -4.49
CA ALA A 111 3.32 -7.36 -4.71
C ALA A 111 2.01 -6.88 -4.06
N PHE A 112 0.91 -7.61 -4.30
CA PHE A 112 -0.37 -7.34 -3.63
C PHE A 112 -0.26 -7.43 -2.10
N ALA A 113 0.34 -8.50 -1.57
CA ALA A 113 0.50 -8.67 -0.13
C ALA A 113 1.36 -7.56 0.50
N HIS A 114 2.41 -7.10 -0.17
CA HIS A 114 3.22 -5.97 0.27
C HIS A 114 2.41 -4.67 0.27
N ARG A 115 1.63 -4.39 -0.78
CA ARG A 115 0.77 -3.20 -0.84
C ARG A 115 -0.24 -3.16 0.31
N MET A 116 -0.96 -4.26 0.55
CA MET A 116 -1.92 -4.36 1.65
C MET A 116 -1.28 -4.23 3.04
N LYS A 117 -0.08 -4.79 3.23
CA LYS A 117 0.69 -4.61 4.47
C LYS A 117 1.07 -3.14 4.69
N ARG A 118 1.52 -2.44 3.65
CA ARG A 118 1.81 -1.00 3.71
C ARG A 118 0.56 -0.21 4.08
N TYR A 119 -0.57 -0.48 3.43
CA TYR A 119 -1.83 0.22 3.71
C TYR A 119 -2.34 -0.05 5.13
N THR A 120 -2.23 -1.28 5.63
CA THR A 120 -2.59 -1.58 7.03
C THR A 120 -1.65 -0.88 8.01
N ALA A 121 -0.35 -0.77 7.69
CA ALA A 121 0.60 -0.06 8.54
C ALA A 121 0.33 1.46 8.55
N ILE A 122 0.03 2.06 7.39
CA ILE A 122 -0.36 3.48 7.26
C ILE A 122 -1.63 3.74 8.07
N HIS A 123 -2.60 2.82 8.02
CA HIS A 123 -3.81 2.94 8.79
C HIS A 123 -3.54 2.97 10.31
N HIS A 124 -2.71 2.04 10.82
CA HIS A 124 -2.29 2.07 12.23
C HIS A 124 -1.54 3.36 12.60
N LEU A 125 -0.70 3.87 11.70
CA LEU A 125 -0.03 5.16 11.89
C LEU A 125 -1.04 6.31 11.94
N SER A 126 -2.08 6.25 11.11
CA SER A 126 -3.17 7.23 11.08
C SER A 126 -3.95 7.23 12.40
N ASP A 127 -4.25 6.06 12.95
CA ASP A 127 -4.89 5.96 14.27
C ASP A 127 -4.02 6.54 15.40
N ALA A 128 -2.71 6.24 15.39
CA ALA A 128 -1.77 6.79 16.37
C ALA A 128 -1.67 8.33 16.25
N ALA A 129 -1.59 8.84 15.02
CA ALA A 129 -1.55 10.28 14.76
C ALA A 129 -2.85 10.96 15.21
N ARG A 130 -4.02 10.39 14.89
CA ARG A 130 -5.31 10.90 15.39
C ARG A 130 -5.38 10.91 16.90
N ALA A 131 -4.91 9.86 17.56
CA ALA A 131 -4.90 9.79 19.01
C ALA A 131 -4.05 10.91 19.62
N VAL A 132 -3.00 11.39 18.96
CA VAL A 132 -2.23 12.57 19.40
C VAL A 132 -2.98 13.86 19.09
N LEU A 133 -3.42 14.02 17.84
CA LEU A 133 -4.05 15.25 17.33
C LEU A 133 -5.41 15.55 17.99
N SER A 134 -6.09 14.52 18.53
CA SER A 134 -7.36 14.68 19.25
C SER A 134 -7.21 15.26 20.66
N HIS A 135 -5.98 15.48 21.16
CA HIS A 135 -5.73 16.06 22.48
C HIS A 135 -5.18 17.49 22.38
N PRO A 136 -6.02 18.54 22.55
CA PRO A 136 -5.61 19.93 22.35
C PRO A 136 -4.39 20.36 23.18
N LYS A 137 -4.32 19.93 24.44
CA LYS A 137 -3.18 20.23 25.32
C LYS A 137 -1.87 19.63 24.80
N GLN A 138 -1.92 18.43 24.23
CA GLN A 138 -0.74 17.78 23.68
C GLN A 138 -0.27 18.51 22.42
N VAL A 139 -1.20 18.91 21.54
CA VAL A 139 -0.90 19.69 20.34
C VAL A 139 -0.34 21.08 20.70
N GLU A 140 -0.88 21.74 21.72
CA GLU A 140 -0.37 23.02 22.22
C GLU A 140 1.06 22.89 22.75
N THR A 141 1.37 21.84 23.51
CA THR A 141 2.74 21.54 23.93
C THR A 141 3.65 21.34 22.72
N MET A 142 3.25 20.52 21.74
CA MET A 142 4.02 20.31 20.51
C MET A 142 4.30 21.62 19.76
N TYR A 143 3.31 22.52 19.67
CA TYR A 143 3.47 23.84 19.05
C TYR A 143 4.50 24.69 19.80
N ASN A 144 4.38 24.76 21.13
CA ASN A 144 5.29 25.56 21.95
C ASN A 144 6.72 25.06 21.86
N GLU A 145 6.93 23.74 21.93
CA GLU A 145 8.24 23.10 21.75
C GLU A 145 8.81 23.38 20.35
N PHE A 146 7.98 23.25 19.31
CA PHE A 146 8.39 23.52 17.93
C PHE A 146 8.83 24.98 17.73
N CYS A 147 8.19 25.93 18.41
CA CYS A 147 8.55 27.36 18.34
C CYS A 147 9.90 27.68 18.99
N GLN A 148 10.44 26.83 19.85
CA GLN A 148 11.75 27.03 20.49
C GLN A 148 12.91 26.46 19.66
N ILE A 149 12.63 25.82 18.52
CA ILE A 149 13.65 25.25 17.65
C ILE A 149 14.44 26.37 16.96
N ASP A 150 15.77 26.28 16.99
CA ASP A 150 16.66 27.13 16.21
C ASP A 150 16.67 26.70 14.74
N VAL A 151 15.72 27.25 13.99
CA VAL A 151 15.51 26.98 12.56
C VAL A 151 16.72 27.36 11.71
N ALA A 152 17.43 28.42 12.09
CA ALA A 152 18.57 28.93 11.33
C ALA A 152 19.73 27.93 11.36
N SER A 153 20.03 27.39 12.54
CA SER A 153 21.06 26.36 12.71
C SER A 153 20.73 25.07 11.94
N ILE A 154 19.47 24.62 12.00
CA ILE A 154 19.04 23.41 11.26
C ILE A 154 19.10 23.63 9.74
N GLN A 155 18.66 24.80 9.27
CA GLN A 155 18.70 25.15 7.85
C GLN A 155 20.13 25.17 7.32
N GLU A 156 21.06 25.78 8.06
CA GLU A 156 22.48 25.79 7.69
C GLU A 156 23.01 24.35 7.55
N GLN A 157 22.81 23.51 8.57
CA GLN A 157 23.25 22.11 8.56
C GLN A 157 22.62 21.30 7.41
N ALA A 158 21.33 21.49 7.14
CA ALA A 158 20.65 20.84 6.02
C ALA A 158 21.22 21.29 4.67
N GLY A 159 21.56 22.58 4.53
CA GLY A 159 22.25 23.12 3.36
C GLY A 159 23.61 22.46 3.14
N TRP A 160 24.41 22.28 4.19
CA TRP A 160 25.73 21.64 4.10
C TRP A 160 25.67 20.14 3.76
N VAL A 161 24.63 19.43 4.23
CA VAL A 161 24.54 17.97 4.09
C VAL A 161 23.86 17.54 2.79
N CYS A 162 22.77 18.20 2.41
CA CYS A 162 21.94 17.76 1.28
C CYS A 162 21.56 18.87 0.30
N GLU A 163 22.25 20.02 0.34
CA GLU A 163 21.99 21.17 -0.53
C GLU A 163 20.51 21.59 -0.50
N CYS A 164 19.91 21.52 0.68
CA CYS A 164 18.49 21.81 0.86
C CYS A 164 18.18 23.27 0.48
N ASP A 165 17.20 23.46 -0.41
CA ASP A 165 16.71 24.77 -0.81
C ASP A 165 16.19 25.54 0.41
N PRO A 166 16.82 26.68 0.80
CA PRO A 166 16.43 27.42 1.99
C PRO A 166 14.99 27.92 1.97
N LEU A 167 14.47 28.26 0.78
CA LEU A 167 13.10 28.75 0.64
C LEU A 167 12.09 27.63 0.86
N LEU A 168 12.35 26.46 0.27
CA LEU A 168 11.53 25.26 0.48
C LEU A 168 11.55 24.84 1.95
N PHE A 169 12.73 24.81 2.58
CA PHE A 169 12.88 24.47 4.00
C PHE A 169 12.03 25.38 4.89
N ASN A 170 12.16 26.71 4.71
CA ASN A 170 11.39 27.69 5.49
C ASN A 170 9.88 27.58 5.23
N SER A 171 9.48 27.30 3.99
CA SER A 171 8.07 27.06 3.65
C SER A 171 7.50 25.84 4.39
N ILE A 172 8.23 24.72 4.40
CA ILE A 172 7.84 23.49 5.10
C ILE A 172 7.77 23.74 6.61
N PHE A 173 8.79 24.38 7.18
CA PHE A 173 8.84 24.66 8.62
C PHE A 173 7.68 25.56 9.08
N ASN A 174 7.43 26.65 8.36
CA ASN A 174 6.34 27.57 8.67
C ASN A 174 4.96 26.92 8.50
N ALA A 175 4.77 26.13 7.45
CA ALA A 175 3.51 25.41 7.24
C ALA A 175 3.24 24.37 8.34
N PHE A 176 4.28 23.64 8.77
CA PHE A 176 4.17 22.72 9.91
C PHE A 176 3.75 23.45 11.19
N LYS A 177 4.38 24.60 11.47
CA LYS A 177 4.04 25.46 12.62
C LYS A 177 2.59 25.92 12.58
N GLU A 178 2.11 26.40 11.44
CA GLU A 178 0.73 26.86 11.29
C GLU A 178 -0.29 25.70 11.38
N ASN A 179 0.06 24.50 10.89
CA ASN A 179 -0.78 23.31 11.06
C ASN A 179 -0.91 22.90 12.53
N LEU A 180 0.17 22.95 13.32
CA LEU A 180 0.11 22.73 14.78
C LEU A 180 -0.74 23.80 15.48
N LYS A 181 -0.48 25.08 15.17
CA LYS A 181 -1.18 26.22 15.77
C LYS A 181 -2.70 26.17 15.54
N ALA A 182 -3.10 25.78 14.34
CA ALA A 182 -4.50 25.65 13.96
C ALA A 182 -5.16 24.34 14.43
N ALA A 183 -4.42 23.48 15.15
CA ALA A 183 -4.88 22.16 15.59
C ALA A 183 -5.55 21.35 14.46
N ARG A 184 -4.90 21.32 13.29
CA ARG A 184 -5.44 20.67 12.09
C ARG A 184 -5.66 19.17 12.31
N GLU A 185 -6.76 18.66 11.76
CA GLU A 185 -7.05 17.22 11.71
C GLU A 185 -6.08 16.48 10.78
N LEU A 186 -5.95 15.16 10.96
CA LEU A 186 -4.98 14.33 10.25
C LEU A 186 -5.10 14.44 8.72
N GLU A 187 -6.31 14.57 8.21
CA GLU A 187 -6.59 14.69 6.78
C GLU A 187 -5.91 15.94 6.19
N ALA A 188 -5.95 17.08 6.87
CA ALA A 188 -5.26 18.29 6.45
C ALA A 188 -3.73 18.15 6.52
N TRP A 189 -3.21 17.37 7.48
CA TRP A 189 -1.79 17.01 7.51
C TRP A 189 -1.39 16.15 6.32
N ALA A 190 -2.24 15.19 5.93
CA ALA A 190 -2.00 14.32 4.78
C ALA A 190 -1.99 15.11 3.46
N GLU A 191 -2.98 15.98 3.25
CA GLU A 191 -3.05 16.88 2.08
C GLU A 191 -1.82 17.78 1.98
N TRP A 192 -1.37 18.34 3.10
CA TRP A 192 -0.17 19.16 3.14
C TRP A 192 1.10 18.37 2.80
N MET A 193 1.26 17.15 3.32
CA MET A 193 2.38 16.29 2.97
C MET A 193 2.38 15.90 1.49
N GLU A 194 1.20 15.63 0.91
CA GLU A 194 1.06 15.36 -0.53
C GLU A 194 1.48 16.56 -1.37
N ALA A 195 1.04 17.77 -1.02
CA ALA A 195 1.44 19.00 -1.71
C ALA A 195 2.96 19.25 -1.66
N ILE A 196 3.64 18.91 -0.55
CA ILE A 196 5.10 18.99 -0.47
C ILE A 196 5.75 18.00 -1.43
N VAL A 197 5.26 16.75 -1.47
CA VAL A 197 5.79 15.73 -2.39
C VAL A 197 5.62 16.18 -3.83
N ASP A 198 4.46 16.70 -4.21
CA ASP A 198 4.20 17.22 -5.55
C ASP A 198 5.12 18.40 -5.90
N GLN A 199 5.33 19.34 -4.98
CA GLN A 199 6.23 20.47 -5.18
C GLN A 199 7.69 20.03 -5.37
N VAL A 200 8.14 19.02 -4.61
CA VAL A 200 9.49 18.48 -4.71
C VAL A 200 9.67 17.68 -6.00
N LEU A 201 8.68 16.85 -6.36
CA LEU A 201 8.72 16.01 -7.55
C LEU A 201 8.48 16.78 -8.85
N ALA A 202 7.83 17.94 -8.81
CA ALA A 202 7.63 18.81 -9.97
C ALA A 202 8.95 19.12 -10.71
N LYS A 203 10.06 19.24 -9.97
CA LYS A 203 11.40 19.50 -10.53
C LYS A 203 11.96 18.34 -11.38
N TYR A 204 11.37 17.15 -11.27
CA TYR A 204 11.80 15.92 -11.94
C TYR A 204 10.81 15.43 -13.01
N HIS A 205 9.66 16.10 -13.19
CA HIS A 205 8.62 15.67 -14.11
C HIS A 205 9.08 15.63 -15.58
N ASP A 206 10.05 16.46 -15.96
CA ASP A 206 10.59 16.58 -17.33
C ASP A 206 11.99 15.97 -17.50
N GLN A 207 12.55 15.32 -16.47
CA GLN A 207 13.87 14.70 -16.57
C GLN A 207 13.73 13.25 -17.05
N PRO A 208 14.33 12.85 -18.19
CA PRO A 208 14.33 11.46 -18.61
C PRO A 208 15.01 10.62 -17.52
N LEU A 209 14.33 9.56 -17.08
CA LEU A 209 14.90 8.57 -16.17
C LEU A 209 16.22 8.06 -16.76
N HIS A 210 17.35 8.54 -16.24
CA HIS A 210 18.66 7.95 -16.52
C HIS A 210 18.74 6.62 -15.78
N VAL A 211 18.07 5.61 -16.33
CA VAL A 211 18.30 4.21 -15.98
C VAL A 211 19.64 3.85 -16.63
N GLN A 212 20.72 3.90 -15.86
CA GLN A 212 21.93 3.17 -16.23
C GLN A 212 21.59 1.68 -16.13
N ILE A 213 21.43 1.04 -17.29
CA ILE A 213 21.35 -0.42 -17.45
C ILE A 213 22.74 -1.01 -17.24
#